data_AF-A0A5C7YLZ6-F1
#
_entry.id   AF-A0A5C7YLZ6-F1
#
_cell.length_a   1.000
_cell.length_b   1.000
_cell.length_c   1.000
_cell.angle_alpha   90.00
_cell.angle_beta   90.00
_cell.angle_gamma   90.00
#
_symmetry.space_group_name_H-M   'P 1'
#
loop_
_entity.id
_entity.type
_entity.pdbx_description
1 polymer ?
#
loop_
_entity_poly.entity_id
_entity_poly.type
_entity_poly.pdbx_seq_one_letter_code
_entity_poly.pdbx_strand_id
1 'polypeptide(L)'
;MKKLFALAFGLLASHFAFGQAATIAVGTPLSIFEGQQKVTVQTAKGPVTISRVMTPCGKNGGTMQPLIPVPGVHPVTETEIIQALGDREALVVDMRDTNDRVKGTIPGSVGIPYTEVAARLNELGCSKTASGWNCAGAKKVFAFCNGPTCPQSPMAIRAMTRDGFPADKIYYYRGGMLDWDALGLTSVKDEF
;
A
#
# COMPACT_ATOMS: atom_id res chain seq x y z
N MET A 1 -31.55 10.04 62.01
CA MET A 1 -31.36 11.05 60.95
C MET A 1 -29.86 11.06 60.65
N LYS A 2 -29.30 10.67 59.50
CA LYS A 2 -29.66 10.85 58.09
C LYS A 2 -29.17 9.63 57.30
N LYS A 3 -29.96 9.13 56.36
CA LYS A 3 -29.57 8.09 55.39
C LYS A 3 -28.72 8.76 54.30
N LEU A 4 -27.54 8.24 54.00
CA LEU A 4 -26.76 8.68 52.83
C LEU A 4 -26.71 7.55 51.80
N PHE A 5 -27.19 7.87 50.61
CA PHE A 5 -27.31 7.02 49.43
C PHE A 5 -25.93 6.53 48.97
N ALA A 6 -25.79 5.23 48.76
CA ALA A 6 -24.69 4.65 47.98
C ALA A 6 -25.06 4.76 46.48
N LEU A 7 -24.37 5.64 45.74
CA LEU A 7 -24.41 5.64 44.28
C LEU A 7 -23.44 4.58 43.78
N ALA A 8 -23.96 3.48 43.24
CA ALA A 8 -23.18 2.52 42.48
C ALA A 8 -22.90 3.10 41.08
N PHE A 9 -21.68 3.59 40.85
CA PHE A 9 -21.23 4.03 39.53
C PHE A 9 -20.81 2.79 38.72
N GLY A 10 -21.71 2.31 37.85
CA GLY A 10 -21.40 1.23 36.92
C GLY A 10 -20.42 1.73 35.87
N LEU A 11 -19.17 1.26 35.94
CA LEU A 11 -18.17 1.42 34.88
C LEU A 11 -18.61 0.61 33.65
N LEU A 12 -19.25 1.27 32.68
CA LEU A 12 -19.37 0.75 31.32
C LEU A 12 -17.99 0.80 30.66
N ALA A 13 -17.26 -0.32 30.72
CA ALA A 13 -16.08 -0.53 29.90
C ALA A 13 -16.53 -0.74 28.45
N SER A 14 -16.52 0.34 27.66
CA SER A 14 -16.66 0.30 26.21
C SER A 14 -15.44 -0.42 25.62
N HIS A 15 -15.58 -1.73 25.43
CA HIS A 15 -14.64 -2.51 24.65
C HIS A 15 -14.84 -2.13 23.18
N PHE A 16 -14.03 -1.20 22.69
CA PHE A 16 -13.80 -1.05 21.26
C PHE A 16 -13.09 -2.32 20.78
N ALA A 17 -13.86 -3.30 20.31
CA ALA A 17 -13.33 -4.41 19.55
C ALA A 17 -12.76 -3.83 18.24
N PHE A 18 -11.44 -3.66 18.20
CA PHE A 18 -10.74 -3.46 16.94
C PHE A 18 -10.99 -4.70 16.07
N GLY A 19 -11.91 -4.57 15.12
CA GLY A 19 -12.16 -5.61 14.14
C GLY A 19 -10.88 -5.86 13.35
N GLN A 20 -10.26 -7.02 13.54
CA GLN A 20 -9.16 -7.46 12.68
C GLN A 20 -9.66 -7.47 11.24
N ALA A 21 -8.94 -6.80 10.34
CA ALA A 21 -9.20 -6.90 8.91
C ALA A 21 -9.17 -8.39 8.52
N ALA A 22 -10.28 -8.88 7.95
CA ALA A 22 -10.44 -10.29 7.63
C ALA A 22 -9.34 -10.74 6.67
N THR A 23 -8.55 -11.74 7.07
CA THR A 23 -7.59 -12.39 6.19
C THR A 23 -8.34 -13.32 5.22
N ILE A 24 -7.92 -13.33 3.96
CA ILE A 24 -8.53 -14.18 2.93
C ILE A 24 -8.00 -15.60 3.11
N ALA A 25 -8.89 -16.59 3.22
CA ALA A 25 -8.48 -17.98 3.41
C ALA A 25 -7.68 -18.51 2.22
N VAL A 26 -6.60 -19.25 2.49
CA VAL A 26 -5.83 -19.97 1.46
C VAL A 26 -6.77 -20.88 0.67
N GLY A 27 -6.59 -20.92 -0.65
CA GLY A 27 -7.45 -21.66 -1.58
C GLY A 27 -8.68 -20.88 -2.07
N THR A 28 -8.99 -19.72 -1.49
CA THR A 28 -10.09 -18.85 -1.98
C THR A 28 -9.85 -18.48 -3.45
N PRO A 29 -10.80 -18.72 -4.38
CA PRO A 29 -10.69 -18.27 -5.76
C PRO A 29 -10.60 -16.75 -5.86
N LEU A 30 -9.68 -16.26 -6.70
CA LEU A 30 -9.45 -14.83 -6.89
C LEU A 30 -9.58 -14.46 -8.37
N SER A 31 -9.93 -13.20 -8.61
CA SER A 31 -9.91 -12.64 -9.95
C SER A 31 -8.48 -12.40 -10.44
N ILE A 32 -8.28 -12.62 -11.74
CA ILE A 32 -7.04 -12.33 -12.47
C ILE A 32 -7.06 -10.84 -12.85
N PHE A 33 -8.10 -10.45 -13.59
CA PHE A 33 -8.42 -9.08 -13.98
C PHE A 33 -9.79 -8.68 -13.43
N GLU A 34 -10.14 -7.41 -13.56
CA GLU A 34 -11.49 -6.95 -13.22
C GLU A 34 -12.54 -7.73 -14.04
N GLY A 35 -13.51 -8.34 -13.35
CA GLY A 35 -14.54 -9.18 -13.98
C GLY A 35 -14.06 -10.53 -14.55
N GLN A 36 -12.77 -10.89 -14.44
CA GLN A 36 -12.23 -12.10 -15.07
C GLN A 36 -11.43 -12.97 -14.11
N GLN A 37 -11.94 -14.17 -13.80
CA GLN A 37 -11.29 -15.14 -12.91
C GLN A 37 -10.47 -16.21 -13.63
N LYS A 38 -10.76 -16.45 -14.91
CA LYS A 38 -10.13 -17.50 -15.71
C LYS A 38 -9.73 -16.97 -17.08
N VAL A 39 -8.58 -17.43 -17.57
CA VAL A 39 -8.10 -17.19 -18.94
C VAL A 39 -7.73 -18.55 -19.52
N THR A 40 -8.35 -18.95 -20.63
CA THR A 40 -7.93 -20.16 -21.34
C THR A 40 -6.95 -19.79 -22.44
N VAL A 41 -5.77 -20.41 -22.40
CA VAL A 41 -4.73 -20.24 -23.41
C VAL A 41 -4.58 -21.53 -24.21
N GLN A 42 -4.32 -21.41 -25.51
CA GLN A 42 -4.03 -22.56 -26.35
C GLN A 42 -2.55 -22.89 -26.27
N THR A 43 -2.22 -24.14 -25.93
CA THR A 43 -0.84 -24.63 -25.90
C THR A 43 -0.66 -25.76 -26.92
N ALA A 44 0.59 -26.16 -27.19
CA ALA A 44 0.88 -27.29 -28.07
C ALA A 44 0.22 -28.62 -27.63
N LYS A 45 -0.11 -28.76 -26.34
CA LYS A 45 -0.76 -29.96 -25.77
C LYS A 45 -2.28 -29.79 -25.57
N GLY A 46 -2.86 -28.73 -26.12
CA GLY A 46 -4.27 -28.38 -25.95
C GLY A 46 -4.51 -27.19 -25.01
N PRO A 47 -5.79 -26.86 -24.75
CA PRO A 47 -6.15 -25.71 -23.95
C PRO A 47 -5.76 -25.88 -22.47
N VAL A 48 -5.17 -24.84 -21.88
CA VAL A 48 -4.87 -24.77 -20.44
C VAL A 48 -5.60 -23.57 -19.86
N THR A 49 -6.25 -23.76 -18.71
CA THR A 49 -6.92 -22.66 -18.00
C THR A 49 -6.01 -22.10 -16.93
N ILE A 50 -5.68 -20.83 -17.05
CA ILE A 50 -5.05 -20.02 -16.02
C ILE A 50 -6.14 -19.55 -15.06
N SER A 51 -5.95 -19.84 -13.78
CA SER A 51 -6.81 -19.39 -12.67
C SER A 51 -5.97 -18.95 -11.50
N ARG A 52 -6.53 -18.13 -10.60
CA ARG A 52 -5.83 -17.65 -9.41
C ARG A 52 -6.59 -18.05 -8.14
N VAL A 53 -5.83 -18.44 -7.12
CA VAL A 53 -6.31 -18.70 -5.76
C VAL A 53 -5.41 -17.99 -4.76
N MET A 54 -5.93 -17.72 -3.56
CA MET A 54 -5.11 -17.22 -2.46
C MET A 54 -4.09 -18.29 -2.03
N THR A 55 -2.80 -17.95 -2.01
CA THR A 55 -1.72 -18.85 -1.58
C THR A 55 -1.30 -18.51 -0.15
N PRO A 56 -0.54 -19.39 0.55
CA PRO A 56 0.02 -19.07 1.86
C PRO A 56 0.93 -17.83 1.87
N CYS A 57 1.58 -17.51 0.74
CA CYS A 57 2.42 -16.33 0.59
C CYS A 57 1.62 -15.07 0.20
N GLY A 58 0.37 -15.22 -0.22
CA GLY A 58 -0.44 -14.12 -0.73
C GLY A 58 -0.74 -13.08 0.34
N LYS A 59 -0.51 -11.81 0.03
CA LYS A 59 -0.78 -10.68 0.94
C LYS A 59 -2.19 -10.13 0.81
N ASN A 60 -2.80 -10.20 -0.38
CA ASN A 60 -4.10 -9.57 -0.67
C ASN A 60 -4.82 -10.16 -1.90
N GLY A 61 -6.15 -10.06 -1.91
CA GLY A 61 -7.02 -10.74 -2.88
C GLY A 61 -7.25 -10.03 -4.21
N GLY A 62 -6.99 -8.72 -4.30
CA GLY A 62 -7.35 -7.85 -5.44
C GLY A 62 -6.90 -8.32 -6.83
N THR A 63 -7.21 -7.58 -7.88
CA THR A 63 -6.86 -7.94 -9.27
C THR A 63 -5.50 -7.39 -9.68
N MET A 64 -4.86 -8.03 -10.67
CA MET A 64 -3.57 -7.55 -11.18
C MET A 64 -3.67 -6.12 -11.71
N GLN A 65 -2.84 -5.24 -11.17
CA GLN A 65 -2.77 -3.84 -11.55
C GLN A 65 -1.79 -3.63 -12.71
N PRO A 66 -2.00 -2.59 -13.56
CA PRO A 66 -1.01 -2.17 -14.55
C PRO A 66 0.36 -1.88 -13.91
N LEU A 67 1.43 -2.12 -14.66
CA LEU A 67 2.80 -1.81 -14.20
C LEU A 67 3.02 -0.29 -14.06
N ILE A 68 2.44 0.48 -14.98
CA ILE A 68 2.52 1.94 -14.99
C ILE A 68 1.09 2.48 -14.80
N PRO A 69 0.72 2.93 -13.58
CA PRO A 69 -0.65 3.36 -13.29
C PRO A 69 -1.02 4.73 -13.88
N VAL A 70 -0.02 5.58 -14.14
CA VAL A 70 -0.12 6.91 -14.77
C VAL A 70 1.10 7.10 -15.67
N PRO A 71 0.97 7.65 -16.89
CA PRO A 71 2.12 7.97 -17.74
C PRO A 71 3.15 8.85 -17.02
N GLY A 72 4.44 8.57 -17.23
CA GLY A 72 5.55 9.27 -16.57
C GLY A 72 6.06 8.58 -15.30
N VAL A 73 5.26 7.72 -14.66
CA VAL A 73 5.70 6.92 -13.50
C VAL A 73 6.77 5.91 -13.93
N HIS A 74 7.84 5.81 -13.14
CA HIS A 74 8.94 4.88 -13.37
C HIS A 74 8.71 3.56 -12.63
N PRO A 75 8.50 2.42 -13.30
CA PRO A 75 8.48 1.14 -12.62
C PRO A 75 9.87 0.79 -12.12
N VAL A 76 9.96 0.27 -10.89
CA VAL A 76 11.21 -0.13 -10.24
C VAL A 76 11.07 -1.47 -9.54
N THR A 77 12.20 -2.04 -9.15
CA THR A 77 12.34 -3.31 -8.43
C THR A 77 12.95 -3.08 -7.04
N GLU A 78 13.13 -4.15 -6.28
CA GLU A 78 13.78 -4.16 -4.98
C GLU A 78 15.18 -3.52 -5.01
N THR A 79 15.90 -3.64 -6.13
CA THR A 79 17.26 -3.11 -6.26
C THR A 79 17.30 -1.58 -6.19
N GLU A 80 16.41 -0.89 -6.91
CA GLU A 80 16.32 0.56 -6.84
C GLU A 80 15.72 1.04 -5.51
N ILE A 81 14.86 0.25 -4.87
CA ILE A 81 14.38 0.54 -3.51
C ILE A 81 15.54 0.54 -2.52
N ILE A 82 16.39 -0.49 -2.55
CA ILE A 82 17.56 -0.58 -1.66
C ILE A 82 18.52 0.60 -1.88
N GLN A 83 18.71 1.02 -3.13
CA GLN A 83 19.52 2.21 -3.44
C GLN A 83 18.86 3.50 -2.90
N ALA A 84 17.55 3.64 -3.05
CA ALA A 84 16.79 4.80 -2.60
C ALA A 84 16.82 4.98 -1.08
N LEU A 85 16.92 3.89 -0.30
CA LEU A 85 17.06 3.96 1.16
C LEU A 85 18.33 4.71 1.62
N GLY A 86 19.36 4.78 0.78
CA GLY A 86 20.59 5.53 1.04
C GLY A 86 20.62 6.94 0.43
N ASP A 87 19.62 7.33 -0.35
CA ASP A 87 19.58 8.61 -1.08
C ASP A 87 18.78 9.67 -0.27
N ARG A 88 19.44 10.78 0.10
CA ARG A 88 18.82 11.88 0.87
C ARG A 88 17.75 12.64 0.07
N GLU A 89 17.79 12.54 -1.25
CA GLU A 89 16.85 13.16 -2.18
C GLU A 89 15.69 12.23 -2.55
N ALA A 90 15.68 11.00 -2.01
CA ALA A 90 14.62 10.02 -2.18
C ALA A 90 13.83 9.82 -0.88
N LEU A 91 12.58 9.43 -1.04
CA LEU A 91 11.70 8.95 0.02
C LEU A 91 11.14 7.60 -0.40
N VAL A 92 11.38 6.57 0.39
CA VAL A 92 10.67 5.29 0.25
C VAL A 92 9.39 5.39 1.04
N VAL A 93 8.24 5.31 0.36
CA VAL A 93 6.92 5.60 0.94
C VAL A 93 6.06 4.35 0.92
N ASP A 94 5.73 3.87 2.12
CA ASP A 94 4.75 2.80 2.31
C ASP A 94 3.36 3.41 2.23
N MET A 95 2.65 3.12 1.13
CA MET A 95 1.30 3.63 0.88
C MET A 95 0.21 2.71 1.43
N ARG A 96 0.59 1.68 2.19
CA ARG A 96 -0.38 0.78 2.80
C ARG A 96 -1.21 1.48 3.85
N ASP A 97 -2.41 0.99 4.08
CA ASP A 97 -3.13 1.34 5.30
C ASP A 97 -2.33 0.90 6.55
N THR A 98 -2.62 1.55 7.66
CA THR A 98 -1.89 1.35 8.91
C THR A 98 -1.97 -0.10 9.41
N ASN A 99 -3.07 -0.82 9.17
CA ASN A 99 -3.22 -2.20 9.63
C ASN A 99 -2.28 -3.16 8.89
N ASP A 100 -1.91 -2.85 7.65
CA ASP A 100 -0.91 -3.60 6.91
C ASP A 100 0.51 -3.15 7.23
N ARG A 101 0.75 -1.84 7.37
CA ARG A 101 2.07 -1.34 7.77
C ARG A 101 2.51 -1.91 9.12
N VAL A 102 1.59 -2.02 10.09
CA VAL A 102 1.94 -2.53 11.44
C VAL A 102 2.40 -3.98 11.48
N LYS A 103 2.12 -4.75 10.44
CA LYS A 103 2.59 -6.14 10.32
C LYS A 103 4.08 -6.22 9.96
N GLY A 104 4.67 -5.11 9.52
CA GLY A 104 6.06 -4.98 9.13
C GLY A 104 6.22 -4.18 7.83
N THR A 105 7.31 -3.44 7.70
CA THR A 105 7.61 -2.58 6.54
C THR A 105 9.08 -2.58 6.16
N ILE A 106 9.39 -2.02 4.99
CA ILE A 106 10.76 -1.78 4.53
C ILE A 106 11.46 -0.80 5.51
N PRO A 107 12.66 -1.12 6.03
CA PRO A 107 13.39 -0.25 6.96
C PRO A 107 13.59 1.17 6.43
N GLY A 108 13.39 2.19 7.25
CA GLY A 108 13.56 3.59 6.83
C GLY A 108 12.47 4.13 5.89
N SER A 109 11.43 3.34 5.57
CA SER A 109 10.28 3.82 4.81
C SER A 109 9.38 4.72 5.65
N VAL A 110 8.85 5.78 5.04
CA VAL A 110 7.86 6.68 5.64
C VAL A 110 6.45 6.13 5.37
N GLY A 111 5.60 6.07 6.41
CA GLY A 111 4.22 5.63 6.27
C GLY A 111 3.28 6.79 5.90
N ILE A 112 2.70 6.76 4.70
CA ILE A 112 1.65 7.70 4.29
C ILE A 112 0.55 6.91 3.58
N PRO A 113 -0.55 6.56 4.27
CA PRO A 113 -1.63 5.76 3.70
C PRO A 113 -2.16 6.34 2.40
N TYR A 114 -2.55 5.47 1.46
CA TYR A 114 -3.03 5.88 0.14
C TYR A 114 -4.23 6.85 0.17
N THR A 115 -5.02 6.84 1.25
CA THR A 115 -6.15 7.74 1.48
C THR A 115 -5.74 9.14 1.89
N GLU A 116 -4.51 9.33 2.36
CA GLU A 116 -4.02 10.58 2.96
C GLU A 116 -2.97 11.28 2.11
N VAL A 117 -2.21 10.55 1.29
CA VAL A 117 -1.00 11.07 0.63
C VAL A 117 -1.23 12.33 -0.20
N ALA A 118 -2.37 12.45 -0.88
CA ALA A 118 -2.70 13.63 -1.69
C ALA A 118 -2.93 14.90 -0.85
N ALA A 119 -3.32 14.75 0.42
CA ALA A 119 -3.44 15.83 1.38
C ALA A 119 -2.11 16.14 2.10
N ARG A 120 -1.12 15.24 2.00
CA ARG A 120 0.17 15.28 2.71
C ARG A 120 1.36 15.48 1.75
N LEU A 121 1.16 16.07 0.57
CA LEU A 121 2.24 16.28 -0.41
C LEU A 121 3.36 17.20 0.11
N ASN A 122 3.12 17.97 1.17
CA ASN A 122 4.16 18.74 1.86
C ASN A 122 5.27 17.84 2.42
N GLU A 123 4.95 16.63 2.85
CA GLU A 123 5.94 15.65 3.32
C GLU A 123 6.79 15.09 2.19
N LEU A 124 6.35 15.28 0.94
CA LEU A 124 7.03 14.84 -0.28
C LEU A 124 7.78 15.98 -0.99
N GLY A 125 7.93 17.15 -0.35
CA GLY A 125 8.66 18.30 -0.88
C GLY A 125 7.81 19.32 -1.65
N CYS A 126 6.48 19.16 -1.66
CA CYS A 126 5.61 20.20 -2.20
C CYS A 126 5.30 21.28 -1.14
N SER A 127 4.76 22.41 -1.57
CA SER A 127 4.28 23.49 -0.70
C SER A 127 2.83 23.80 -1.02
N LYS A 128 2.00 23.99 0.02
CA LYS A 128 0.59 24.37 -0.17
C LYS A 128 0.50 25.86 -0.52
N THR A 129 -0.30 26.18 -1.52
CA THR A 129 -0.58 27.54 -1.99
C THR A 129 -2.10 27.76 -2.05
N ALA A 130 -2.54 29.00 -2.27
CA ALA A 130 -3.95 29.32 -2.44
C ALA A 130 -4.60 28.62 -3.64
N SER A 131 -3.81 28.31 -4.69
CA SER A 131 -4.28 27.68 -5.93
C SER A 131 -4.06 26.16 -5.98
N GLY A 132 -3.54 25.54 -4.92
CA GLY A 132 -3.23 24.11 -4.89
C GLY A 132 -1.81 23.81 -4.41
N TRP A 133 -1.20 22.74 -4.93
CA TRP A 133 0.16 22.34 -4.57
C TRP A 133 1.19 22.93 -5.53
N ASN A 134 2.28 23.50 -4.99
CA ASN A 134 3.50 23.78 -5.74
C ASN A 134 4.51 22.67 -5.46
N CYS A 135 4.81 21.85 -6.48
CA CYS A 135 5.71 20.71 -6.37
C CYS A 135 7.07 20.91 -7.06
N ALA A 136 7.51 22.16 -7.25
CA ALA A 136 8.83 22.45 -7.82
C ALA A 136 10.00 21.83 -7.00
N GLY A 137 9.82 21.68 -5.68
CA GLY A 137 10.77 21.03 -4.78
C GLY A 137 10.50 19.56 -4.50
N ALA A 138 9.64 18.90 -5.28
CA ALA A 138 9.25 17.51 -5.03
C ALA A 138 10.46 16.56 -5.04
N LYS A 139 10.53 15.72 -4.00
CA LYS A 139 11.51 14.64 -3.89
C LYS A 139 11.17 13.46 -4.80
N LYS A 140 12.14 12.57 -5.03
CA LYS A 140 11.84 11.28 -5.66
C LYS A 140 11.06 10.42 -4.67
N VAL A 141 9.91 9.90 -5.09
CA VAL A 141 9.03 9.08 -4.25
C VAL A 141 9.05 7.65 -4.75
N PHE A 142 9.62 6.76 -3.95
CA PHE A 142 9.64 5.32 -4.18
C PHE A 142 8.45 4.69 -3.46
N ALA A 143 7.34 4.61 -4.18
CA ALA A 143 6.05 4.16 -3.66
C ALA A 143 5.91 2.65 -3.71
N PHE A 144 5.39 2.03 -2.66
CA PHE A 144 5.06 0.61 -2.64
C PHE A 144 3.82 0.28 -1.81
N CYS A 145 3.26 -0.92 -2.01
CA CYS A 145 2.27 -1.50 -1.09
C CYS A 145 2.47 -3.01 -0.94
N ASN A 146 1.41 -3.82 -0.87
CA ASN A 146 1.52 -5.27 -0.64
C ASN A 146 1.97 -6.07 -1.87
N GLY A 147 1.80 -5.56 -3.08
CA GLY A 147 2.26 -6.25 -4.30
C GLY A 147 1.38 -6.06 -5.54
N PRO A 148 1.55 -6.91 -6.57
CA PRO A 148 0.92 -6.79 -7.89
C PRO A 148 -0.59 -6.58 -7.96
N THR A 149 -1.30 -7.02 -6.92
CA THR A 149 -2.76 -7.04 -6.85
C THR A 149 -3.33 -5.99 -5.92
N CYS A 150 -2.45 -5.22 -5.26
CA CYS A 150 -2.82 -4.21 -4.28
C CYS A 150 -3.13 -2.88 -5.00
N PRO A 151 -4.34 -2.33 -4.85
CA PRO A 151 -4.73 -1.11 -5.55
C PRO A 151 -4.26 0.17 -4.85
N GLN A 152 -3.73 0.07 -3.62
CA GLN A 152 -3.49 1.23 -2.76
C GLN A 152 -2.45 2.20 -3.35
N SER A 153 -1.24 1.75 -3.72
CA SER A 153 -0.27 2.64 -4.38
C SER A 153 -0.76 3.17 -5.74
N PRO A 154 -1.37 2.36 -6.63
CA PRO A 154 -1.97 2.91 -7.85
C PRO A 154 -3.04 3.97 -7.61
N MET A 155 -3.87 3.85 -6.57
CA MET A 155 -4.86 4.86 -6.20
C MET A 155 -4.19 6.15 -5.68
N ALA A 156 -3.21 5.99 -4.79
CA ALA A 156 -2.38 7.08 -4.28
C ALA A 156 -1.69 7.84 -5.42
N ILE A 157 -0.99 7.14 -6.31
CA ILE A 157 -0.25 7.73 -7.44
C ILE A 157 -1.18 8.54 -8.35
N ARG A 158 -2.38 8.02 -8.66
CA ARG A 158 -3.39 8.77 -9.42
C ARG A 158 -3.88 10.00 -8.68
N ALA A 159 -4.06 9.92 -7.37
CA ALA A 159 -4.48 11.07 -6.56
C ALA A 159 -3.39 12.14 -6.46
N MET A 160 -2.14 11.74 -6.22
CA MET A 160 -0.97 12.63 -6.18
C MET A 160 -0.80 13.39 -7.49
N THR A 161 -0.82 12.67 -8.63
CA THR A 161 -0.62 13.26 -9.96
C THR A 161 -1.77 14.18 -10.37
N ARG A 162 -3.02 13.79 -10.08
CA ARG A 162 -4.19 14.68 -10.26
C ARG A 162 -4.04 16.00 -9.49
N ASP A 163 -3.46 15.94 -8.29
CA ASP A 163 -3.33 17.10 -7.41
C ASP A 163 -2.01 17.90 -7.65
N GLY A 164 -1.27 17.55 -8.71
CA GLY A 164 -0.11 18.32 -9.20
C GLY A 164 1.26 17.77 -8.82
N PHE A 165 1.35 16.58 -8.21
CA PHE A 165 2.65 15.93 -8.00
C PHE A 165 3.24 15.44 -9.33
N PRO A 166 4.51 15.72 -9.64
CA PRO A 166 5.14 15.32 -10.89
C PRO A 166 5.25 13.80 -11.04
N ALA A 167 4.66 13.24 -12.09
CA ALA A 167 4.62 11.80 -12.32
C ALA A 167 6.02 11.19 -12.53
N ASP A 168 6.94 11.93 -13.16
CA ASP A 168 8.36 11.57 -13.37
C ASP A 168 9.20 11.56 -12.08
N LYS A 169 8.64 12.03 -10.96
CA LYS A 169 9.25 11.88 -9.63
C LYS A 169 8.73 10.64 -8.89
N ILE A 170 7.83 9.86 -9.47
CA ILE A 170 7.26 8.67 -8.85
C ILE A 170 7.94 7.43 -9.41
N TYR A 171 8.53 6.65 -8.52
CA TYR A 171 9.14 5.35 -8.75
C TYR A 171 8.26 4.30 -8.08
N TYR A 172 7.58 3.46 -8.85
CA TYR A 172 6.61 2.51 -8.33
C TYR A 172 7.20 1.11 -8.22
N TYR A 173 7.42 0.65 -6.99
CA TYR A 173 7.78 -0.73 -6.70
C TYR A 173 6.52 -1.59 -6.58
N ARG A 174 6.10 -2.13 -7.73
CA ARG A 174 4.88 -2.96 -7.84
C ARG A 174 4.98 -4.29 -7.08
N GLY A 175 6.18 -4.83 -6.93
CA GLY A 175 6.42 -6.06 -6.17
C GLY A 175 6.04 -5.94 -4.70
N GLY A 176 6.27 -4.75 -4.13
CA GLY A 176 5.85 -4.42 -2.78
C GLY A 176 6.36 -5.38 -1.71
N MET A 177 5.61 -5.50 -0.62
CA MET A 177 5.97 -6.41 0.47
C MET A 177 5.87 -7.89 0.12
N LEU A 178 5.09 -8.26 -0.92
CA LEU A 178 5.04 -9.64 -1.39
C LEU A 178 6.42 -10.10 -1.89
N ASP A 179 7.00 -9.34 -2.83
CA ASP A 179 8.30 -9.67 -3.40
C ASP A 179 9.42 -9.48 -2.35
N TRP A 180 9.34 -8.41 -1.54
CA TRP A 180 10.29 -8.15 -0.46
C TRP A 180 10.39 -9.33 0.52
N ASP A 181 9.25 -9.82 1.01
CA ASP A 181 9.20 -10.93 1.94
C ASP A 181 9.57 -12.26 1.27
N ALA A 182 9.16 -12.47 0.02
CA ALA A 182 9.51 -13.69 -0.74
C ALA A 182 11.01 -13.82 -1.00
N LEU A 183 11.71 -12.69 -1.13
CA LEU A 183 13.17 -12.62 -1.27
C LEU A 183 13.90 -12.70 0.07
N GLY A 184 13.18 -12.73 1.20
CA GLY A 184 13.78 -12.81 2.54
C GLY A 184 14.49 -11.52 2.98
N LEU A 185 14.10 -10.37 2.43
CA LEU A 185 14.68 -9.08 2.79
C LEU A 185 14.18 -8.61 4.17
N THR A 186 15.03 -7.88 4.88
CA THR A 186 14.75 -7.44 6.25
C THR A 186 13.56 -6.50 6.30
N SER A 187 12.64 -6.76 7.23
CA SER A 187 11.50 -5.89 7.55
C SER A 187 11.55 -5.47 9.01
N VAL A 188 11.11 -4.25 9.30
CA VAL A 188 11.01 -3.70 10.67
C VAL A 188 9.56 -3.54 11.09
N LYS A 189 9.33 -3.54 12.40
CA LYS A 189 8.05 -3.23 13.04
C LYS A 189 8.25 -2.04 13.99
N ASP A 190 7.15 -1.40 14.39
CA ASP A 190 7.16 -0.34 15.40
C ASP A 190 7.86 0.99 15.00
N GLU A 191 8.08 1.21 13.71
CA GLU A 191 8.51 2.50 13.14
C GLU A 191 7.31 3.25 12.53
N PHE A 192 6.62 4.07 13.36
CA PHE A 192 5.48 4.91 12.95
C PHE A 192 5.69 6.38 13.33
#